data_AF-A0A7R9WXG5-F1
#
_entry.id   AF-A0A7R9WXG5-F1
#
_cell.length_a   1.000
_cell.length_b   1.000
_cell.length_c   1.000
_cell.angle_alpha   90.00
_cell.angle_beta   90.00
_cell.angle_gamma   90.00
#
_symmetry.space_group_name_H-M   'P 1'
#
loop_
_entity.id
_entity.type
_entity.pdbx_description
1 polymer ?
#
loop_
_entity_poly.entity_id
_entity_poly.type
_entity_poly.pdbx_seq_one_letter_code
_entity_poly.pdbx_strand_id
1 'polypeptide(L)'
;KRPANGVNQIAAVQTNKDVYKIGDGEGGYPVGEYLLIENRQPLQSDQDMPQGGLCIWHIDTEKATQRYDQGYPGQPGLPGWPKSNKHYQVALLQADGLYNLERNANWGDSGDVFHGNGVDRLLPSNDPALGSSIYPNTDSYQHGTIQTTGLKITDISASGHLMTFHCEGSGCSSAPQCAVDETMVEVRIMTDDYGSETTWSITDGTSFVIQGGPYPDGAPQLFVSRICVGSSVCMEFVILDLFADGICCSYGEGSYTILLDGVTVASGGDFWFWDTASVGSCPS
;
A
#
# COMPACT_ATOMS: atom_id res chain seq x y z
N LYS A 1 2.00 6.96 6.57
CA LYS A 1 1.24 6.04 7.46
C LYS A 1 1.94 4.67 7.54
N ARG A 2 1.75 3.88 8.60
CA ARG A 2 2.27 2.49 8.66
C ARG A 2 1.23 1.55 8.03
N PRO A 3 1.61 0.56 7.21
CA PRO A 3 0.63 -0.37 6.65
C PRO A 3 0.09 -1.30 7.73
N ALA A 4 -1.20 -1.59 7.64
CA ALA A 4 -1.84 -2.62 8.46
C ALA A 4 -1.40 -4.01 7.98
N ASN A 5 -1.39 -4.98 8.89
CA ASN A 5 -1.33 -6.39 8.49
C ASN A 5 -2.58 -6.73 7.65
N GLY A 6 -2.39 -7.30 6.46
CA GLY A 6 -3.45 -7.49 5.47
C GLY A 6 -3.33 -6.56 4.26
N VAL A 7 -4.45 -6.41 3.53
CA VAL A 7 -4.51 -5.59 2.32
C VAL A 7 -4.51 -4.10 2.65
N ASN A 8 -3.67 -3.33 1.98
CA ASN A 8 -3.53 -1.88 2.08
C ASN A 8 -3.81 -1.24 0.72
N GLN A 9 -4.32 0.00 0.73
CA GLN A 9 -4.64 0.77 -0.47
C GLN A 9 -3.78 2.03 -0.56
N ILE A 10 -3.29 2.34 -1.75
CA ILE A 10 -2.51 3.54 -2.01
C ILE A 10 -2.89 4.17 -3.35
N ALA A 11 -3.40 5.38 -3.27
CA ALA A 11 -3.72 6.20 -4.43
C ALA A 11 -2.44 6.82 -5.03
N ALA A 12 -2.51 7.15 -6.31
CA ALA A 12 -1.40 7.75 -7.04
C ALA A 12 -0.94 9.07 -6.41
N VAL A 13 0.38 9.26 -6.32
CA VAL A 13 1.00 10.44 -5.70
C VAL A 13 0.57 11.78 -6.32
N GLN A 14 0.14 11.74 -7.60
CA GLN A 14 -0.32 12.91 -8.35
C GLN A 14 -1.63 13.50 -7.83
N THR A 15 -2.44 12.72 -7.09
CA THR A 15 -3.72 13.17 -6.52
C THR A 15 -3.78 13.01 -5.00
N ASN A 16 -2.91 12.20 -4.41
CA ASN A 16 -2.86 11.95 -2.97
C ASN A 16 -1.42 11.97 -2.46
N LYS A 17 -1.14 12.55 -1.29
CA LYS A 17 0.21 12.65 -0.72
C LYS A 17 0.55 11.51 0.24
N ASP A 18 -0.31 10.50 0.34
CA ASP A 18 -0.12 9.35 1.20
C ASP A 18 1.05 8.48 0.75
N VAL A 19 1.94 8.19 1.70
CA VAL A 19 3.06 7.26 1.56
C VAL A 19 3.02 6.30 2.75
N TYR A 20 3.30 5.02 2.50
CA TYR A 20 3.50 4.06 3.58
C TYR A 20 4.95 4.05 4.03
N LYS A 21 5.19 4.01 5.35
CA LYS A 21 6.51 3.87 5.96
C LYS A 21 6.54 2.59 6.79
N ILE A 22 7.59 1.78 6.62
CA ILE A 22 7.82 0.54 7.37
C ILE A 22 9.25 0.52 7.89
N GLY A 23 9.44 0.42 9.21
CA GLY A 23 10.77 0.40 9.83
C GLY A 23 10.98 1.56 10.80
N ASP A 24 12.21 2.07 10.85
CA ASP A 24 12.64 3.18 11.72
C ASP A 24 12.53 2.84 13.21
N GLY A 25 13.27 1.81 13.62
CA GLY A 25 13.22 1.26 14.98
C GLY A 25 12.10 0.24 15.20
N GLU A 26 11.33 -0.08 14.17
CA GLU A 26 10.24 -1.05 14.20
C GLU A 26 10.42 -2.15 13.15
N GLY A 27 9.71 -3.26 13.31
CA GLY A 27 9.58 -4.27 12.27
C GLY A 27 10.87 -4.96 11.83
N GLY A 28 11.87 -4.99 12.71
CA GLY A 28 13.19 -5.56 12.40
C GLY A 28 14.15 -4.60 11.71
N TYR A 29 13.78 -3.32 11.55
CA TYR A 29 14.69 -2.27 11.10
C TYR A 29 15.26 -1.49 12.29
N PRO A 30 16.55 -1.14 12.27
CA PRO A 30 17.12 -0.19 13.23
C PRO A 30 16.55 1.23 13.01
N VAL A 31 16.74 2.11 14.00
CA VAL A 31 16.38 3.53 13.87
C VAL A 31 17.15 4.14 12.70
N GLY A 32 16.46 4.92 11.88
CA GLY A 32 17.04 5.53 10.69
C GLY A 32 17.01 4.65 9.44
N GLU A 33 16.70 3.36 9.52
CA GLU A 33 16.52 2.50 8.34
C GLU A 33 15.04 2.13 8.15
N TYR A 34 14.49 2.29 6.95
CA TYR A 34 13.08 2.02 6.67
C TYR A 34 12.77 1.93 5.18
N LEU A 35 11.63 1.34 4.85
CA LEU A 35 11.03 1.40 3.53
C LEU A 35 10.00 2.53 3.43
N LEU A 36 9.93 3.16 2.26
CA LEU A 36 8.79 3.99 1.84
C LEU A 36 8.10 3.36 0.63
N ILE A 37 6.77 3.32 0.63
CA ILE A 37 5.98 2.80 -0.50
C ILE A 37 5.06 3.91 -0.98
N GLU A 38 5.17 4.27 -2.25
CA GLU A 38 4.30 5.21 -2.95
C GLU A 38 3.79 4.61 -4.26
N ASN A 39 2.59 5.00 -4.69
CA ASN A 39 2.06 4.64 -6.00
C ASN A 39 2.37 5.77 -6.98
N ARG A 40 3.27 5.52 -7.95
CA ARG A 40 3.54 6.46 -9.04
C ARG A 40 2.85 5.99 -10.31
N GLN A 41 2.20 6.91 -10.99
CA GLN A 41 1.54 6.67 -12.27
C GLN A 41 2.06 7.63 -13.34
N PRO A 42 2.01 7.27 -14.64
CA PRO A 42 2.47 8.12 -15.75
C PRO A 42 1.50 9.29 -15.99
N LEU A 43 1.40 10.18 -15.01
CA LEU A 43 0.45 11.28 -14.93
C LEU A 43 1.21 12.55 -14.53
N GLN A 44 0.77 13.69 -15.04
CA GLN A 44 1.31 15.02 -14.72
C GLN A 44 2.85 15.08 -14.87
N SER A 45 3.58 15.31 -13.77
CA SER A 45 5.04 15.39 -13.77
C SER A 45 5.74 14.07 -14.12
N ASP A 46 5.05 12.95 -13.95
CA ASP A 46 5.61 11.60 -14.18
C ASP A 46 5.14 11.02 -15.52
N GLN A 47 4.59 11.84 -16.44
CA GLN A 47 4.03 11.39 -17.73
C GLN A 47 4.98 10.55 -18.61
N ASP A 48 6.30 10.73 -18.45
CA ASP A 48 7.33 10.03 -19.21
C ASP A 48 7.74 8.70 -18.55
N MET A 49 7.13 8.34 -17.41
CA MET A 49 7.43 7.09 -16.72
C MET A 49 6.98 5.90 -17.58
N PRO A 50 7.89 4.96 -17.93
CA PRO A 50 7.57 3.86 -18.86
C PRO A 50 6.46 2.92 -18.36
N GLN A 51 6.26 2.82 -17.05
CA GLN A 51 5.29 1.95 -16.40
C GLN A 51 4.88 2.52 -15.04
N GLY A 52 3.58 2.60 -14.77
CA GLY A 52 3.02 2.91 -13.44
C GLY A 52 3.23 1.76 -12.45
N GLY A 53 3.38 2.04 -11.16
CA GLY A 53 3.45 0.99 -10.15
C GLY A 53 3.78 1.50 -8.76
N LEU A 54 4.00 0.58 -7.83
CA LEU A 54 4.55 0.91 -6.52
C LEU A 54 6.05 1.13 -6.64
N CYS A 55 6.51 2.33 -6.28
CA CYS A 55 7.91 2.58 -5.99
C CYS A 55 8.16 2.25 -4.51
N ILE A 56 9.04 1.28 -4.26
CA ILE A 56 9.48 0.93 -2.92
C ILE A 56 10.90 1.45 -2.73
N TRP A 57 11.06 2.41 -1.83
CA TRP A 57 12.34 3.05 -1.52
C TRP A 57 12.92 2.44 -0.26
N HIS A 58 14.21 2.10 -0.29
CA HIS A 58 14.98 1.80 0.91
C HIS A 58 15.73 3.05 1.37
N ILE A 59 15.52 3.43 2.63
CA ILE A 59 16.13 4.60 3.26
C ILE A 59 17.02 4.13 4.41
N ASP A 60 18.23 4.66 4.49
CA ASP A 60 19.14 4.51 5.64
C ASP A 60 19.75 5.87 5.98
N THR A 61 19.19 6.59 6.95
CA THR A 61 19.62 7.95 7.32
C THR A 61 20.98 7.97 8.02
N GLU A 62 21.46 6.83 8.52
CA GLU A 62 22.81 6.69 9.09
C GLU A 62 23.87 6.54 7.98
N LYS A 63 23.45 6.43 6.72
CA LYS A 63 24.34 6.32 5.58
C LYS A 63 24.80 7.69 5.09
N ALA A 64 26.10 7.82 4.88
CA ALA A 64 26.68 9.02 4.28
C ALA A 64 26.26 9.18 2.80
N THR A 65 26.06 10.42 2.38
CA THR A 65 25.64 10.77 1.00
C THR A 65 26.78 10.81 -0.02
N GLN A 66 28.00 10.45 0.40
CA GLN A 66 29.19 10.54 -0.45
C GLN A 66 29.21 9.42 -1.49
N ARG A 67 29.70 9.73 -2.70
CA ARG A 67 29.76 8.77 -3.82
C ARG A 67 30.50 7.49 -3.48
N TYR A 68 31.52 7.55 -2.62
CA TYR A 68 32.32 6.38 -2.23
C TYR A 68 31.60 5.46 -1.24
N ASP A 69 30.44 5.84 -0.73
CA ASP A 69 29.63 5.03 0.20
C ASP A 69 28.49 4.29 -0.47
N GLN A 70 28.26 4.56 -1.76
CA GLN A 70 27.23 3.93 -2.58
C GLN A 70 27.67 2.53 -3.06
N GLY A 71 26.69 1.66 -3.32
CA GLY A 71 26.93 0.36 -3.92
C GLY A 71 25.65 -0.42 -4.17
N TYR A 72 25.76 -1.45 -5.03
CA TYR A 72 24.64 -2.31 -5.42
C TYR A 72 25.05 -3.80 -5.43
N PRO A 73 24.09 -4.73 -5.38
CA PRO A 73 24.36 -6.16 -5.45
C PRO A 73 25.15 -6.57 -6.70
N GLY A 74 26.21 -7.34 -6.52
CA GLY A 74 27.02 -7.83 -7.63
C GLY A 74 27.92 -6.79 -8.29
N GLN A 75 28.09 -5.60 -7.69
CA GLN A 75 28.96 -4.56 -8.24
C GLN A 75 30.41 -5.05 -8.44
N PRO A 76 30.96 -4.93 -9.67
CA PRO A 76 32.35 -5.28 -9.94
C PRO A 76 33.31 -4.48 -9.06
N GLY A 77 34.27 -5.17 -8.44
CA GLY A 77 35.25 -4.54 -7.54
C GLY A 77 34.73 -4.23 -6.13
N LEU A 78 33.48 -4.57 -5.82
CA LEU A 78 32.88 -4.42 -4.48
C LEU A 78 32.24 -5.75 -4.04
N PRO A 79 33.04 -6.80 -3.77
CA PRO A 79 32.49 -8.07 -3.30
C PRO A 79 31.87 -7.93 -1.91
N GLY A 80 30.86 -8.76 -1.62
CA GLY A 80 30.28 -8.86 -0.29
C GLY A 80 29.24 -7.79 0.04
N TRP A 81 28.61 -7.17 -0.96
CA TRP A 81 27.39 -6.39 -0.74
C TRP A 81 26.30 -7.27 -0.05
N PRO A 82 25.53 -6.76 0.93
CA PRO A 82 25.61 -5.43 1.54
C PRO A 82 26.58 -5.36 2.74
N LYS A 83 27.22 -6.47 3.14
CA LYS A 83 28.17 -6.55 4.28
C LYS A 83 29.40 -5.65 4.12
N SER A 84 29.71 -5.23 2.91
CA SER A 84 30.72 -4.20 2.64
C SER A 84 30.34 -2.81 3.19
N ASN A 85 29.10 -2.64 3.66
CA ASN A 85 28.51 -1.38 4.11
C ASN A 85 28.63 -0.30 3.02
N LYS A 86 28.35 -0.68 1.77
CA LYS A 86 28.34 0.23 0.62
C LYS A 86 27.00 0.10 -0.08
N HIS A 87 26.15 1.11 0.11
CA HIS A 87 24.76 1.19 -0.35
C HIS A 87 24.32 2.65 -0.35
N TYR A 88 23.26 2.95 -1.10
CA TYR A 88 22.73 4.31 -1.16
C TYR A 88 21.96 4.66 0.12
N GLN A 89 22.01 5.94 0.50
CA GLN A 89 21.17 6.48 1.58
C GLN A 89 19.68 6.40 1.23
N VAL A 90 19.36 6.60 -0.06
CA VAL A 90 18.03 6.47 -0.65
C VAL A 90 18.19 5.64 -1.92
N ALA A 91 17.60 4.45 -1.95
CA ALA A 91 17.63 3.55 -3.11
C ALA A 91 16.20 3.24 -3.56
N LEU A 92 15.93 3.28 -4.86
CA LEU A 92 14.77 2.60 -5.40
C LEU A 92 15.08 1.11 -5.41
N LEU A 93 14.24 0.30 -4.79
CA LEU A 93 14.35 -1.16 -4.93
C LEU A 93 13.78 -1.54 -6.30
N GLN A 94 14.64 -1.53 -7.33
CA GLN A 94 14.22 -1.89 -8.70
C GLN A 94 13.65 -3.30 -8.73
N ALA A 95 12.38 -3.44 -9.10
CA ALA A 95 11.63 -4.67 -8.93
C ALA A 95 12.22 -5.86 -9.72
N ASP A 96 12.84 -5.59 -10.86
CA ASP A 96 13.54 -6.57 -11.71
C ASP A 96 14.91 -7.02 -11.18
N GLY A 97 15.45 -6.36 -10.15
CA GLY A 97 16.78 -6.64 -9.59
C GLY A 97 17.94 -6.40 -10.56
N LEU A 98 17.77 -5.61 -11.62
CA LEU A 98 18.83 -5.33 -12.60
C LEU A 98 19.74 -4.18 -12.17
N TYR A 99 19.29 -3.35 -11.22
CA TYR A 99 20.04 -2.20 -10.68
C TYR A 99 20.51 -1.23 -11.76
N ASN A 100 19.71 -1.06 -12.83
CA ASN A 100 20.10 -0.24 -13.98
C ASN A 100 20.33 1.22 -13.60
N LEU A 101 19.63 1.74 -12.59
CA LEU A 101 19.78 3.10 -12.09
C LEU A 101 21.12 3.24 -11.34
N GLU A 102 21.44 2.33 -10.41
CA GLU A 102 22.71 2.35 -9.68
C GLU A 102 23.91 2.04 -10.58
N ARG A 103 23.69 1.30 -11.66
CA ARG A 103 24.70 0.97 -12.67
C ARG A 103 24.87 2.07 -13.72
N ASN A 104 24.01 3.09 -13.72
CA ASN A 104 23.92 4.09 -14.79
C ASN A 104 23.83 3.43 -16.18
N ALA A 105 23.04 2.35 -16.27
CA ALA A 105 22.82 1.57 -17.48
C ALA A 105 21.66 2.13 -18.33
N ASN A 106 20.63 2.67 -17.68
CA ASN A 106 19.53 3.41 -18.31
C ASN A 106 18.93 4.46 -17.34
N TRP A 107 17.87 5.16 -17.77
CA TRP A 107 17.16 6.17 -16.96
C TRP A 107 15.94 5.62 -16.23
N GLY A 108 15.78 4.31 -16.22
CA GLY A 108 14.64 3.58 -15.72
C GLY A 108 13.78 2.99 -16.85
N ASP A 109 13.13 1.87 -16.55
CA ASP A 109 12.33 1.10 -17.49
C ASP A 109 11.10 0.46 -16.82
N SER A 110 10.34 -0.34 -17.57
CA SER A 110 9.10 -0.93 -17.07
C SER A 110 9.31 -1.97 -15.96
N GLY A 111 10.54 -2.46 -15.75
CA GLY A 111 10.88 -3.44 -14.72
C GLY A 111 11.19 -2.84 -13.35
N ASP A 112 11.30 -1.52 -13.22
CA ASP A 112 11.77 -0.89 -11.98
C ASP A 112 10.72 -0.80 -10.87
N VAL A 113 9.44 -0.76 -11.24
CA VAL A 113 8.32 -0.57 -10.32
C VAL A 113 7.56 -1.87 -10.09
N PHE A 114 6.97 -2.03 -8.90
CA PHE A 114 6.20 -3.23 -8.58
C PHE A 114 4.74 -3.10 -9.02
N HIS A 115 4.19 -4.13 -9.66
CA HIS A 115 2.78 -4.21 -10.06
C HIS A 115 2.39 -5.65 -10.44
N GLY A 116 1.09 -5.95 -10.41
CA GLY A 116 0.55 -7.30 -10.62
C GLY A 116 0.77 -7.93 -12.01
N ASN A 117 1.13 -7.12 -13.02
CA ASN A 117 1.51 -7.60 -14.36
C ASN A 117 3.04 -7.72 -14.55
N GLY A 118 3.82 -7.49 -13.48
CA GLY A 118 5.27 -7.52 -13.45
C GLY A 118 5.73 -8.25 -12.20
N VAL A 119 6.63 -7.63 -11.43
CA VAL A 119 6.99 -8.16 -10.10
C VAL A 119 5.98 -7.64 -9.08
N ASP A 120 5.24 -8.56 -8.48
CA ASP A 120 4.09 -8.28 -7.62
C ASP A 120 4.37 -8.46 -6.13
N ARG A 121 5.65 -8.64 -5.77
CA ARG A 121 6.06 -8.94 -4.40
C ARG A 121 7.49 -8.52 -4.08
N LEU A 122 7.74 -8.24 -2.81
CA LEU A 122 9.05 -8.06 -2.20
C LEU A 122 9.09 -8.86 -0.90
N LEU A 123 10.03 -9.80 -0.82
CA LEU A 123 10.08 -10.83 0.22
C LEU A 123 11.42 -10.76 0.99
N PRO A 124 11.52 -11.36 2.19
CA PRO A 124 12.78 -11.43 2.94
C PRO A 124 13.76 -12.45 2.33
N SER A 125 15.07 -12.33 2.62
CA SER A 125 16.12 -13.15 1.96
C SER A 125 16.04 -14.65 2.20
N ASN A 126 15.34 -15.08 3.26
CA ASN A 126 15.18 -16.48 3.61
C ASN A 126 13.91 -17.12 3.02
N ASP A 127 13.19 -16.40 2.16
CA ASP A 127 11.99 -16.92 1.52
C ASP A 127 12.32 -17.95 0.43
N PRO A 128 11.75 -19.16 0.48
CA PRO A 128 12.02 -20.21 -0.50
C PRO A 128 11.56 -19.84 -1.92
N ALA A 129 10.65 -18.87 -2.10
CA ALA A 129 10.14 -18.44 -3.40
C ALA A 129 11.09 -17.52 -4.18
N LEU A 130 12.10 -16.93 -3.53
CA LEU A 130 13.09 -16.05 -4.19
C LEU A 130 14.27 -16.81 -4.83
N GLY A 131 14.48 -18.09 -4.51
CA GLY A 131 15.60 -18.87 -5.06
C GLY A 131 16.97 -18.22 -4.79
N SER A 132 17.91 -18.28 -5.74
CA SER A 132 19.25 -17.66 -5.59
C SER A 132 19.28 -16.13 -5.74
N SER A 133 18.13 -15.49 -5.99
CA SER A 133 18.01 -14.03 -6.07
C SER A 133 17.74 -13.46 -4.69
N ILE A 134 18.79 -12.98 -4.02
CA ILE A 134 18.68 -12.50 -2.64
C ILE A 134 18.29 -11.03 -2.54
N TYR A 135 18.35 -10.24 -3.63
CA TYR A 135 18.05 -8.80 -3.60
C TYR A 135 17.37 -8.33 -4.91
N PRO A 136 16.50 -7.28 -4.86
CA PRO A 136 16.10 -6.56 -3.66
C PRO A 136 15.22 -7.44 -2.76
N ASN A 137 15.23 -7.16 -1.47
CA ASN A 137 14.46 -7.88 -0.48
C ASN A 137 14.04 -6.92 0.64
N THR A 138 13.32 -7.42 1.63
CA THR A 138 12.88 -6.64 2.80
C THR A 138 13.83 -6.71 3.99
N ASP A 139 15.04 -7.25 3.84
CA ASP A 139 16.00 -7.31 4.94
C ASP A 139 16.61 -5.93 5.21
N SER A 140 16.89 -5.65 6.48
CA SER A 140 17.71 -4.52 6.92
C SER A 140 19.19 -4.82 6.66
N TYR A 141 19.98 -3.79 6.34
CA TYR A 141 21.43 -3.92 6.16
C TYR A 141 22.23 -2.68 6.62
N GLN A 142 21.68 -1.85 7.50
CA GLN A 142 22.39 -0.71 8.09
C GLN A 142 23.76 -1.14 8.66
N HIS A 143 24.77 -0.33 8.39
CA HIS A 143 26.18 -0.61 8.74
C HIS A 143 26.75 -1.94 8.18
N GLY A 144 26.11 -2.54 7.17
CA GLY A 144 26.48 -3.85 6.62
C GLY A 144 26.07 -5.04 7.50
N THR A 145 25.26 -4.81 8.52
CA THR A 145 24.73 -5.88 9.38
C THR A 145 23.38 -6.31 8.86
N ILE A 146 23.30 -7.52 8.30
CA ILE A 146 22.05 -8.02 7.72
C ILE A 146 21.13 -8.51 8.83
N GLN A 147 19.90 -8.00 8.86
CA GLN A 147 18.83 -8.47 9.71
C GLN A 147 17.61 -8.83 8.86
N THR A 148 17.23 -10.11 8.88
CA THR A 148 15.99 -10.56 8.26
C THR A 148 14.80 -10.03 9.04
N THR A 149 13.96 -9.24 8.40
CA THR A 149 12.82 -8.54 9.04
C THR A 149 11.59 -9.42 9.13
N GLY A 150 11.48 -10.44 8.26
CA GLY A 150 10.26 -11.24 8.09
C GLY A 150 9.10 -10.47 7.46
N LEU A 151 9.35 -9.24 6.97
CA LEU A 151 8.37 -8.42 6.28
C LEU A 151 8.12 -8.99 4.88
N LYS A 152 6.86 -9.19 4.51
CA LYS A 152 6.45 -9.53 3.14
C LYS A 152 5.51 -8.46 2.63
N ILE A 153 5.77 -8.01 1.41
CA ILE A 153 4.87 -7.18 0.62
C ILE A 153 4.48 -8.04 -0.58
N THR A 154 3.21 -8.42 -0.68
CA THR A 154 2.71 -9.39 -1.68
C THR A 154 1.43 -8.89 -2.33
N ASP A 155 0.93 -9.64 -3.31
CA ASP A 155 -0.37 -9.42 -3.94
C ASP A 155 -0.54 -7.98 -4.42
N ILE A 156 0.54 -7.39 -4.96
CA ILE A 156 0.52 -6.03 -5.46
C ILE A 156 -0.41 -6.02 -6.69
N SER A 157 -1.45 -5.18 -6.65
CA SER A 157 -2.45 -5.13 -7.71
C SER A 157 -1.87 -4.73 -9.06
N ALA A 158 -2.66 -4.91 -10.12
CA ALA A 158 -2.38 -4.27 -11.39
C ALA A 158 -2.15 -2.75 -11.21
N SER A 159 -1.31 -2.19 -12.08
CA SER A 159 -0.99 -0.77 -12.05
C SER A 159 -2.24 0.08 -12.34
N GLY A 160 -2.42 1.15 -11.58
CA GLY A 160 -3.56 2.05 -11.75
C GLY A 160 -3.58 3.18 -10.74
N HIS A 161 -4.60 4.04 -10.86
CA HIS A 161 -4.76 5.20 -10.00
C HIS A 161 -4.85 4.84 -8.51
N LEU A 162 -5.50 3.72 -8.21
CA LEU A 162 -5.53 3.10 -6.89
C LEU A 162 -4.87 1.73 -7.01
N MET A 163 -3.83 1.49 -6.22
CA MET A 163 -3.19 0.19 -6.13
C MET A 163 -3.37 -0.40 -4.73
N THR A 164 -3.30 -1.72 -4.65
CA THR A 164 -3.32 -2.45 -3.38
C THR A 164 -2.06 -3.29 -3.21
N PHE A 165 -1.73 -3.59 -1.96
CA PHE A 165 -0.71 -4.59 -1.60
C PHE A 165 -1.06 -5.24 -0.27
N HIS A 166 -0.70 -6.51 -0.12
CA HIS A 166 -0.79 -7.23 1.14
C HIS A 166 0.51 -7.06 1.94
N CYS A 167 0.40 -6.72 3.22
CA CYS A 167 1.52 -6.59 4.14
C CYS A 167 1.42 -7.68 5.21
N GLU A 168 2.46 -8.50 5.36
CA GLU A 168 2.56 -9.51 6.42
C GLU A 168 3.90 -9.38 7.17
N GLY A 169 3.91 -9.65 8.48
CA GLY A 169 5.12 -9.74 9.30
C GLY A 169 5.42 -8.50 10.14
N SER A 170 6.63 -8.47 10.71
CA SER A 170 7.06 -7.56 11.79
C SER A 170 6.85 -6.06 11.47
N GLY A 171 6.98 -5.68 10.20
CA GLY A 171 6.84 -4.29 9.74
C GLY A 171 5.40 -3.81 9.59
N CYS A 172 4.43 -4.72 9.56
CA CYS A 172 3.02 -4.39 9.40
C CYS A 172 2.34 -4.24 10.77
N SER A 173 1.42 -3.29 10.90
CA SER A 173 0.70 -3.08 12.16
C SER A 173 -0.28 -4.23 12.43
N SER A 174 -0.13 -4.94 13.55
CA SER A 174 -1.03 -6.02 13.99
C SER A 174 -2.27 -5.55 14.74
N ALA A 175 -2.41 -4.23 14.96
CA ALA A 175 -3.51 -3.59 15.69
C ALA A 175 -4.05 -2.39 14.88
N PRO A 176 -5.29 -1.93 15.15
CA PRO A 176 -5.88 -0.82 14.43
C PRO A 176 -5.01 0.42 14.62
N GLN A 177 -4.70 1.06 13.50
CA GLN A 177 -3.66 2.08 13.27
C GLN A 177 -3.94 3.45 13.94
N CYS A 178 -4.71 3.48 15.03
CA CYS A 178 -5.30 4.71 15.55
C CYS A 178 -4.69 5.12 16.89
N ALA A 179 -4.60 6.43 17.12
CA ALA A 179 -4.16 6.97 18.41
C ALA A 179 -5.08 6.49 19.55
N VAL A 180 -4.66 6.69 20.81
CA VAL A 180 -5.42 6.24 22.00
C VAL A 180 -6.83 6.83 22.07
N ASP A 181 -7.04 7.99 21.44
CA ASP A 181 -8.30 8.74 21.33
C ASP A 181 -8.95 8.64 19.95
N GLU A 182 -8.50 7.70 19.12
CA GLU A 182 -9.05 7.43 17.80
C GLU A 182 -9.51 5.96 17.66
N THR A 183 -10.47 5.77 16.78
CA THR A 183 -11.04 4.47 16.42
C THR A 183 -10.80 4.23 14.94
N MET A 184 -10.48 2.97 14.60
CA MET A 184 -10.31 2.57 13.21
C MET A 184 -11.67 2.34 12.56
N VAL A 185 -11.95 3.08 11.51
CA VAL A 185 -13.03 2.80 10.58
C VAL A 185 -12.48 2.01 9.42
N GLU A 186 -13.06 0.83 9.17
CA GLU A 186 -12.78 0.03 7.99
C GLU A 186 -14.06 -0.08 7.14
N VAL A 187 -13.97 0.30 5.87
CA VAL A 187 -15.04 0.15 4.88
C VAL A 187 -14.62 -0.93 3.91
N ARG A 188 -15.41 -2.00 3.85
CA ARG A 188 -15.27 -3.07 2.87
C ARG A 188 -16.39 -2.96 1.85
N ILE A 189 -16.03 -2.90 0.57
CA ILE A 189 -16.96 -2.97 -0.55
C ILE A 189 -16.62 -4.20 -1.36
N MET A 190 -17.51 -5.17 -1.41
CA MET A 190 -17.54 -6.17 -2.47
C MET A 190 -18.41 -5.61 -3.60
N THR A 191 -17.84 -5.40 -4.78
CA THR A 191 -18.62 -4.98 -5.95
C THR A 191 -19.43 -6.15 -6.50
N ASP A 192 -20.46 -5.83 -7.27
CA ASP A 192 -21.05 -6.76 -8.23
C ASP A 192 -20.32 -6.66 -9.58
N ASP A 193 -20.98 -7.09 -10.67
CA ASP A 193 -20.41 -7.04 -12.02
C ASP A 193 -20.25 -5.61 -12.57
N TYR A 194 -20.87 -4.60 -11.94
CA TYR A 194 -20.91 -3.19 -12.38
C TYR A 194 -20.34 -2.22 -11.33
N GLY A 195 -19.14 -2.53 -10.83
CA GLY A 195 -18.46 -1.70 -9.83
C GLY A 195 -18.31 -0.21 -10.20
N SER A 196 -18.38 0.17 -11.48
CA SER A 196 -18.27 1.58 -11.91
C SER A 196 -19.46 2.45 -11.49
N GLU A 197 -20.55 1.82 -11.06
CA GLU A 197 -21.78 2.48 -10.64
C GLU A 197 -21.78 2.75 -9.12
N THR A 198 -20.93 2.05 -8.37
CA THR A 198 -20.83 2.12 -6.92
C THR A 198 -19.88 3.23 -6.46
N THR A 199 -20.40 4.19 -5.69
CA THR A 199 -19.57 5.16 -4.95
C THR A 199 -20.00 5.23 -3.49
N TRP A 200 -19.10 5.65 -2.60
CA TRP A 200 -19.47 5.85 -1.19
C TRP A 200 -18.64 6.94 -0.53
N SER A 201 -19.15 7.42 0.60
CA SER A 201 -18.48 8.42 1.43
C SER A 201 -18.80 8.25 2.90
N ILE A 202 -17.90 8.69 3.76
CA ILE A 202 -18.15 8.97 5.18
C ILE A 202 -17.96 10.46 5.41
N THR A 203 -18.91 11.10 6.09
CA THR A 203 -18.88 12.52 6.44
C THR A 203 -19.05 12.72 7.94
N ASP A 204 -18.44 13.76 8.50
CA ASP A 204 -18.67 14.19 9.90
C ASP A 204 -19.80 15.23 10.03
N GLY A 205 -20.62 15.36 8.98
CA GLY A 205 -21.65 16.41 8.85
C GLY A 205 -21.12 17.77 8.37
N THR A 206 -19.80 17.97 8.31
CA THR A 206 -19.16 19.20 7.82
C THR A 206 -18.25 18.98 6.62
N SER A 207 -17.57 17.84 6.56
CA SER A 207 -16.60 17.51 5.52
C SER A 207 -16.58 16.01 5.22
N PHE A 208 -16.04 15.66 4.05
CA PHE A 208 -15.74 14.27 3.71
C PHE A 208 -14.53 13.79 4.52
N VAL A 209 -14.73 12.73 5.30
CA VAL A 209 -13.69 12.05 6.09
C VAL A 209 -12.94 11.05 5.22
N ILE A 210 -13.68 10.24 4.46
CA ILE A 210 -13.13 9.30 3.47
C ILE A 210 -14.17 9.03 2.39
N GLN A 211 -13.73 8.71 1.17
CA GLN A 211 -14.59 8.39 0.03
C GLN A 211 -13.97 7.26 -0.79
N GLY A 212 -14.79 6.56 -1.57
CA GLY A 212 -14.34 5.51 -2.47
C GLY A 212 -15.28 5.29 -3.66
N GLY A 213 -14.83 4.46 -4.59
CA GLY A 213 -15.43 4.30 -5.91
C GLY A 213 -15.16 5.50 -6.83
N PRO A 214 -15.65 5.48 -8.09
CA PRO A 214 -16.22 4.30 -8.76
C PRO A 214 -15.16 3.20 -8.95
N TYR A 215 -15.59 1.95 -9.06
CA TYR A 215 -14.71 0.78 -9.20
C TYR A 215 -14.71 0.24 -10.63
N PRO A 216 -13.79 -0.67 -11.01
CA PRO A 216 -13.84 -1.31 -12.32
C PRO A 216 -15.03 -2.27 -12.44
N ASP A 217 -15.66 -2.33 -13.61
CA ASP A 217 -16.63 -3.38 -13.96
C ASP A 217 -15.94 -4.75 -14.14
N GLY A 218 -16.72 -5.81 -13.99
CA GLY A 218 -16.29 -7.19 -14.11
C GLY A 218 -16.49 -7.97 -12.82
N ALA A 219 -15.87 -9.15 -12.72
CA ALA A 219 -16.14 -10.07 -11.60
C ALA A 219 -16.00 -9.39 -10.21
N PRO A 220 -16.86 -9.77 -9.22
CA PRO A 220 -16.87 -9.20 -7.88
C PRO A 220 -15.48 -9.08 -7.25
N GLN A 221 -15.16 -7.88 -6.78
CA GLN A 221 -13.88 -7.56 -6.17
C GLN A 221 -14.07 -6.90 -4.81
N LEU A 222 -13.22 -7.27 -3.85
CA LEU A 222 -13.19 -6.70 -2.52
C LEU A 222 -12.24 -5.50 -2.46
N PHE A 223 -12.78 -4.33 -2.17
CA PHE A 223 -12.05 -3.10 -1.84
C PHE A 223 -12.13 -2.83 -0.35
N VAL A 224 -11.00 -2.54 0.30
CA VAL A 224 -10.92 -2.29 1.73
C VAL A 224 -10.24 -0.96 1.99
N SER A 225 -10.97 0.01 2.52
CA SER A 225 -10.47 1.33 2.89
C SER A 225 -10.46 1.48 4.42
N ARG A 226 -9.43 2.15 4.95
CA ARG A 226 -9.22 2.31 6.40
C ARG A 226 -8.86 3.74 6.74
N ILE A 227 -9.43 4.27 7.82
CA ILE A 227 -9.11 5.59 8.36
C ILE A 227 -9.24 5.61 9.88
N CYS A 228 -8.41 6.40 10.54
CA CYS A 228 -8.55 6.70 11.96
C CYS A 228 -9.33 7.99 12.14
N VAL A 229 -10.31 7.95 13.04
CA VAL A 229 -11.17 9.08 13.37
C VAL A 229 -11.23 9.22 14.89
N GLY A 230 -11.48 10.41 15.40
CA GLY A 230 -11.66 10.60 16.85
C GLY A 230 -12.77 9.69 17.39
N SER A 231 -12.52 8.95 18.48
CA SER A 231 -13.46 7.95 19.01
C SER A 231 -14.82 8.52 19.47
N SER A 232 -14.89 9.83 19.67
CA SER A 232 -16.10 10.55 20.11
C SER A 232 -16.91 11.16 18.95
N VAL A 233 -16.51 10.95 17.70
CA VAL A 233 -17.21 11.53 16.53
C VAL A 233 -18.39 10.65 16.11
N CYS A 234 -19.49 11.29 15.72
CA CYS A 234 -20.59 10.67 14.99
C CYS A 234 -20.50 11.09 13.53
N MET A 235 -20.51 10.11 12.63
CA MET A 235 -20.38 10.30 11.20
C MET A 235 -21.49 9.57 10.46
N GLU A 236 -21.67 9.92 9.20
CA GLU A 236 -22.64 9.30 8.30
C GLU A 236 -21.90 8.66 7.13
N PHE A 237 -22.13 7.37 6.92
CA PHE A 237 -21.77 6.66 5.70
C PHE A 237 -22.92 6.74 4.71
N VAL A 238 -22.61 7.02 3.45
CA VAL A 238 -23.55 6.95 2.33
C VAL A 238 -22.90 6.13 1.23
N ILE A 239 -23.61 5.13 0.72
CA ILE A 239 -23.28 4.42 -0.51
C ILE A 239 -24.33 4.75 -1.56
N LEU A 240 -23.89 4.96 -2.80
CA LEU A 240 -24.71 5.32 -3.95
C LEU A 240 -24.48 4.31 -5.07
N ASP A 241 -25.57 3.96 -5.73
CA ASP A 241 -25.58 3.22 -6.99
C ASP A 241 -26.25 4.06 -8.08
N LEU A 242 -25.57 4.21 -9.22
CA LEU A 242 -26.00 5.12 -10.28
C LEU A 242 -27.19 4.59 -11.09
N PHE A 243 -27.32 3.27 -11.25
CA PHE A 243 -28.34 2.64 -12.09
C PHE A 243 -29.52 2.08 -11.31
N ALA A 244 -29.44 2.19 -9.99
CA ALA A 244 -30.51 2.01 -9.04
C ALA A 244 -30.94 0.55 -8.83
N ASP A 245 -30.11 -0.41 -9.16
CA ASP A 245 -30.29 -1.82 -8.85
C ASP A 245 -29.48 -2.27 -7.64
N GLY A 246 -28.70 -1.36 -7.05
CA GLY A 246 -27.84 -1.63 -5.92
C GLY A 246 -26.65 -2.50 -6.31
N ILE A 247 -25.89 -2.91 -5.31
CA ILE A 247 -24.69 -3.72 -5.54
C ILE A 247 -24.97 -5.21 -5.35
N CYS A 248 -26.23 -5.65 -5.32
CA CYS A 248 -26.60 -7.04 -5.08
C CYS A 248 -27.71 -7.58 -5.96
N CYS A 249 -27.48 -8.86 -6.26
CA CYS A 249 -28.40 -10.00 -6.32
C CYS A 249 -28.75 -10.40 -7.76
N SER A 250 -28.87 -9.42 -8.65
CA SER A 250 -29.19 -9.69 -10.06
C SER A 250 -27.95 -9.79 -10.94
N TYR A 251 -26.92 -8.98 -10.65
CA TYR A 251 -25.70 -8.85 -11.46
C TYR A 251 -24.43 -9.11 -10.66
N GLY A 252 -24.53 -9.92 -9.61
CA GLY A 252 -23.41 -10.24 -8.73
C GLY A 252 -23.81 -10.15 -7.26
N GLU A 253 -22.98 -10.73 -6.40
CA GLU A 253 -23.20 -10.78 -4.95
C GLU A 253 -22.27 -9.76 -4.27
N GLY A 254 -22.47 -8.49 -4.61
CA GLY A 254 -21.79 -7.38 -3.93
C GLY A 254 -22.43 -7.05 -2.58
N SER A 255 -21.67 -6.35 -1.75
CA SER A 255 -22.07 -5.93 -0.41
C SER A 255 -21.14 -4.86 0.14
N TYR A 256 -21.60 -4.11 1.13
CA TYR A 256 -20.73 -3.28 1.95
C TYR A 256 -20.71 -3.76 3.40
N THR A 257 -19.61 -3.52 4.09
CA THR A 257 -19.48 -3.74 5.54
C THR A 257 -18.63 -2.62 6.13
N ILE A 258 -19.11 -2.00 7.20
CA ILE A 258 -18.39 -0.99 7.96
C ILE A 258 -18.04 -1.57 9.32
N LEU A 259 -16.77 -1.48 9.70
CA LEU A 259 -16.26 -1.95 10.98
C LEU A 259 -15.66 -0.78 11.77
N LEU A 260 -15.93 -0.74 13.07
CA LEU A 260 -15.26 0.10 14.05
C LEU A 260 -14.40 -0.79 14.95
N ASP A 261 -13.10 -0.57 14.95
CA ASP A 261 -12.12 -1.39 15.70
C ASP A 261 -12.33 -2.91 15.49
N GLY A 262 -12.67 -3.28 14.25
CA GLY A 262 -12.92 -4.66 13.84
C GLY A 262 -14.32 -5.20 14.17
N VAL A 263 -15.18 -4.41 14.80
CA VAL A 263 -16.58 -4.77 15.07
C VAL A 263 -17.46 -4.21 13.96
N THR A 264 -18.21 -5.07 13.26
CA THR A 264 -19.19 -4.63 12.26
C THR A 264 -20.26 -3.76 12.90
N VAL A 265 -20.40 -2.53 12.40
CA VAL A 265 -21.44 -1.57 12.82
C VAL A 265 -22.54 -1.38 11.78
N ALA A 266 -22.24 -1.67 10.51
CA ALA A 266 -23.22 -1.64 9.43
C ALA A 266 -22.83 -2.60 8.32
N SER A 267 -23.83 -3.11 7.60
CA SER A 267 -23.65 -3.93 6.41
C SER A 267 -24.91 -3.91 5.57
N GLY A 268 -24.78 -3.99 4.25
CA GLY A 268 -25.89 -4.01 3.32
C GLY A 268 -25.44 -4.33 1.90
N GLY A 269 -26.33 -4.13 0.93
CA GLY A 269 -26.06 -4.39 -0.48
C GLY A 269 -27.31 -4.40 -1.35
N ASP A 270 -28.45 -4.81 -0.79
CA ASP A 270 -29.77 -4.74 -1.44
C ASP A 270 -30.43 -3.39 -1.16
N PHE A 271 -30.13 -2.43 -2.04
CA PHE A 271 -30.75 -1.10 -2.07
C PHE A 271 -30.98 -0.71 -3.53
N TRP A 272 -31.78 0.32 -3.79
CA TRP A 272 -31.96 0.81 -5.16
C TRP A 272 -30.87 1.83 -5.48
N PHE A 273 -31.09 3.09 -5.11
CA PHE A 273 -30.18 4.19 -5.43
C PHE A 273 -29.09 4.43 -4.38
N TRP A 274 -29.37 4.15 -3.12
CA TRP A 274 -28.46 4.45 -2.02
C TRP A 274 -28.86 3.74 -0.73
N ASP A 275 -27.89 3.63 0.18
CA ASP A 275 -28.09 3.24 1.57
C ASP A 275 -27.24 4.13 2.49
N THR A 276 -27.60 4.20 3.77
CA THR A 276 -26.89 5.00 4.78
C THR A 276 -26.70 4.24 6.08
N ALA A 277 -25.64 4.59 6.81
CA ALA A 277 -25.41 4.10 8.15
C ALA A 277 -24.72 5.14 9.03
N SER A 278 -25.08 5.17 10.32
CA SER A 278 -24.33 5.91 11.31
C SER A 278 -23.03 5.18 11.68
N VAL A 279 -21.94 5.93 11.76
CA VAL A 279 -20.60 5.41 12.05
C VAL A 279 -20.01 6.20 13.22
N GLY A 280 -19.64 5.52 14.29
CA GLY A 280 -19.04 6.12 15.49
C GLY A 280 -20.03 6.28 16.65
N SER A 281 -19.76 7.25 17.53
CA SER A 281 -20.51 7.48 18.76
C SER A 281 -21.74 8.37 18.50
N CYS A 282 -22.77 7.82 17.85
CA CYS A 282 -23.97 8.57 17.46
C CYS A 282 -25.08 8.57 18.54
N PRO A 283 -25.79 9.69 18.74
CA PRO A 283 -26.95 9.73 19.63
C PRO A 283 -28.06 8.78 19.18
N SER A 284 -28.72 8.13 20.14
CA SER A 284 -29.90 7.26 19.95
C SER A 284 -31.18 8.05 19.68
#